data_AF-A0A9P5JB24-F1
#
_entry.id   AF-A0A9P5JB24-F1
#
_cell.length_a   1.000
_cell.length_b   1.000
_cell.length_c   1.000
_cell.angle_alpha   90.00
_cell.angle_beta   90.00
_cell.angle_gamma   90.00
#
_symmetry.space_group_name_H-M   'P 1'
#
loop_
_entity.id
_entity.type
_entity.pdbx_description
1 polymer ?
#
loop_
_entity_poly.entity_id
_entity_poly.type
_entity_poly.pdbx_seq_one_letter_code
_entity_poly.pdbx_strand_id
1 'polypeptide(L)'
;MMDTSYLMARLSLPSSHPDAIHPCLLNACYLGACASSGGGLAAFKPPFVERTRHFLQQALMFADRTTDFLWASLALGVFYARERRLVECFVGAGVTTRFAVACGLNLRSDSTTEKNSSDSSEHLLPPPKDAAEADNRARLSQAIYVASQAFPLLYECSPIVPTSDAASGESSQRELAGQVRSE
;
A
#
# COMPACT_ATOMS: atom_id res chain seq x y z
N MET A 1 1.59 6.67 -8.80
CA MET A 1 2.33 5.81 -9.75
C MET A 1 3.81 6.05 -9.52
N MET A 2 4.61 4.98 -9.42
CA MET A 2 6.06 5.04 -9.12
C MET A 2 6.81 5.82 -10.21
N ASP A 3 7.84 6.59 -9.83
CA ASP A 3 8.64 7.34 -10.81
C ASP A 3 9.43 6.37 -11.71
N THR A 4 9.25 6.51 -13.02
CA THR A 4 9.90 5.68 -14.03
C THR A 4 11.42 5.84 -14.05
N SER A 5 11.93 7.05 -13.79
CA SER A 5 13.37 7.32 -13.79
C SER A 5 14.06 6.63 -12.60
N TYR A 6 13.44 6.71 -11.42
CA TYR A 6 13.86 6.02 -10.21
C TYR A 6 13.85 4.50 -10.38
N LEU A 7 12.79 3.95 -11.00
CA LEU A 7 12.71 2.53 -11.30
C LEU A 7 13.82 2.07 -12.26
N MET A 8 14.05 2.81 -13.35
CA MET A 8 15.09 2.47 -14.33
C MET A 8 16.49 2.53 -13.74
N ALA A 9 16.76 3.49 -12.86
CA ALA A 9 18.03 3.59 -12.14
C ALA A 9 18.27 2.37 -11.23
N ARG A 10 17.22 1.81 -10.63
CA ARG A 10 17.33 0.63 -9.77
C ARG A 10 17.37 -0.70 -10.55
N LEU A 11 16.82 -0.72 -11.76
CA LEU A 11 16.86 -1.88 -12.67
C LEU A 11 18.25 -2.12 -13.27
N SER A 12 19.06 -1.07 -13.43
CA SER A 12 20.44 -1.21 -13.94
C SER A 12 21.42 -1.76 -12.90
N LEU A 13 21.00 -1.86 -11.64
CA LEU A 13 21.82 -2.39 -10.55
C LEU A 13 21.82 -3.93 -10.57
N PRO A 14 22.95 -4.58 -10.23
CA PRO A 14 23.00 -6.03 -10.02
C PRO A 14 22.05 -6.47 -8.91
N SER A 15 21.49 -7.67 -9.01
CA SER A 15 20.51 -8.20 -8.03
C SER A 15 21.04 -8.32 -6.60
N SER A 16 22.36 -8.38 -6.42
CA SER A 16 23.04 -8.40 -5.12
C SER A 16 23.20 -7.02 -4.47
N HIS A 17 22.92 -5.94 -5.21
CA HIS A 17 23.04 -4.57 -4.70
C HIS A 17 21.87 -4.27 -3.74
N PRO A 18 22.12 -3.62 -2.58
CA PRO A 18 21.06 -3.33 -1.60
C PRO A 18 19.93 -2.46 -2.15
N ASP A 19 20.26 -1.55 -3.07
CA ASP A 19 19.26 -0.68 -3.72
C ASP A 19 18.65 -1.27 -5.01
N ALA A 20 19.04 -2.48 -5.42
CA ALA A 20 18.40 -3.14 -6.55
C ALA A 20 16.93 -3.46 -6.24
N ILE A 21 16.11 -3.57 -7.27
CA ILE A 21 14.70 -3.91 -7.12
C ILE A 21 14.54 -5.32 -6.57
N HIS A 22 13.72 -5.47 -5.52
CA HIS A 22 13.39 -6.79 -4.99
C HIS A 22 12.58 -7.60 -6.02
N PRO A 23 12.84 -8.91 -6.19
CA PRO A 23 12.11 -9.76 -7.13
C PRO A 23 10.58 -9.73 -6.98
N CYS A 24 10.06 -9.46 -5.78
CA CYS A 24 8.61 -9.34 -5.55
C CYS A 24 7.98 -8.21 -6.38
N LEU A 25 8.61 -7.05 -6.40
CA LEU A 25 8.14 -5.89 -7.15
C LEU A 25 8.28 -6.11 -8.65
N LEU A 26 9.40 -6.71 -9.07
CA LEU A 26 9.63 -7.02 -10.48
C LEU A 26 8.58 -8.00 -11.04
N ASN A 27 8.28 -9.08 -10.31
CA ASN A 27 7.23 -10.02 -10.71
C ASN A 27 5.84 -9.38 -10.70
N ALA A 28 5.56 -8.47 -9.75
CA ALA A 28 4.31 -7.72 -9.72
C ALA A 28 4.16 -6.77 -10.93
N CYS A 29 5.25 -6.14 -11.38
CA CYS A 29 5.27 -5.34 -12.60
C CYS A 29 5.00 -6.20 -13.84
N TYR A 30 5.65 -7.37 -13.96
CA TYR A 30 5.38 -8.32 -15.05
C TYR A 30 3.95 -8.83 -15.05
N LEU A 31 3.38 -9.09 -13.86
CA LEU A 31 1.98 -9.44 -13.71
C LEU A 31 1.06 -8.32 -14.22
N GLY A 32 1.34 -7.07 -13.85
CA GLY A 32 0.59 -5.90 -14.33
C GLY A 32 0.65 -5.74 -15.84
N ALA A 33 1.82 -5.99 -16.44
CA ALA A 33 2.00 -6.00 -17.89
C ALA A 33 1.18 -7.11 -18.54
N CYS A 34 1.28 -8.36 -18.07
CA CYS A 34 0.50 -9.49 -18.58
C CYS A 34 -1.01 -9.31 -18.38
N ALA A 35 -1.43 -8.61 -17.32
CA ALA A 35 -2.82 -8.28 -17.05
C ALA A 35 -3.38 -7.23 -18.03
N SER A 36 -2.53 -6.34 -18.53
CA SER A 36 -2.91 -5.26 -19.44
C SER A 36 -2.73 -5.66 -20.90
N SER A 37 -1.84 -6.63 -21.19
CA SER A 37 -1.64 -7.19 -22.52
C SER A 37 -2.64 -8.33 -22.79
N GLY A 38 -3.43 -8.21 -23.84
CA GLY A 38 -4.26 -9.31 -24.34
C GLY A 38 -3.46 -10.43 -25.00
N GLY A 39 -4.13 -11.51 -25.37
CA GLY A 39 -3.54 -12.60 -26.16
C GLY A 39 -2.60 -13.52 -25.39
N GLY A 40 -1.52 -13.96 -26.03
CA GLY A 40 -0.61 -14.99 -25.49
C GLY A 40 0.07 -14.63 -24.16
N LEU A 41 0.18 -13.34 -23.84
CA LEU A 41 0.76 -12.89 -22.57
C LEU A 41 -0.15 -13.17 -21.37
N ALA A 42 -1.46 -13.29 -21.58
CA ALA A 42 -2.40 -13.59 -20.51
C ALA A 42 -2.15 -14.97 -19.87
N ALA A 43 -1.57 -15.91 -20.64
CA ALA A 43 -1.19 -17.24 -20.14
C ALA A 43 -0.09 -17.19 -19.06
N PHE A 44 0.68 -16.10 -19.00
CA PHE A 44 1.73 -15.92 -18.00
C PHE A 44 1.25 -15.26 -16.69
N LYS A 45 -0.02 -14.86 -16.58
CA LYS A 45 -0.54 -14.31 -15.31
C LYS A 45 -0.38 -15.28 -14.13
N PRO A 46 -0.81 -16.56 -14.21
CA PRO A 46 -0.72 -17.48 -13.07
C PRO A 46 0.70 -17.67 -12.51
N PRO A 47 1.75 -17.92 -13.33
CA PRO A 47 3.09 -18.08 -12.79
C PRO A 47 3.64 -16.78 -12.17
N PHE A 48 3.28 -15.60 -12.70
CA PHE A 48 3.70 -14.34 -12.09
C PHE A 48 2.96 -14.03 -10.79
N VAL A 49 1.70 -14.42 -10.63
CA VAL A 49 0.99 -14.35 -9.34
C VAL A 49 1.72 -15.20 -8.30
N GLU A 50 2.04 -16.45 -8.63
CA GLU A 50 2.69 -17.36 -7.69
C GLU A 50 4.08 -16.87 -7.29
N ARG A 51 4.90 -16.46 -8.26
CA ARG A 51 6.23 -15.89 -7.97
C ARG A 51 6.13 -14.62 -7.13
N THR A 52 5.19 -13.72 -7.43
CA THR A 52 5.00 -12.50 -6.63
C THR A 52 4.70 -12.85 -5.18
N ARG A 53 3.79 -13.79 -4.93
CA ARG A 53 3.45 -14.25 -3.58
C ARG A 53 4.65 -14.89 -2.87
N HIS A 54 5.39 -15.74 -3.55
CA HIS A 54 6.60 -16.39 -3.01
C HIS A 54 7.63 -15.34 -2.57
N PHE A 55 7.98 -14.39 -3.45
CA PHE A 55 8.96 -13.37 -3.12
C PHE A 55 8.44 -12.34 -2.11
N LEU A 56 7.13 -12.11 -2.01
CA LEU A 56 6.53 -11.30 -0.94
C LEU A 56 6.76 -11.96 0.43
N GLN A 57 6.57 -13.27 0.53
CA GLN A 57 6.84 -14.01 1.77
C GLN A 57 8.32 -13.94 2.15
N GLN A 58 9.23 -14.07 1.18
CA GLN A 58 10.67 -13.91 1.42
C GLN A 58 11.03 -12.50 1.88
N ALA A 59 10.53 -11.47 1.20
CA ALA A 59 10.76 -10.07 1.59
C ALA A 59 10.29 -9.81 3.04
N LEU A 60 9.14 -10.35 3.42
CA LEU A 60 8.61 -10.22 4.78
C LEU A 60 9.46 -10.98 5.81
N MET A 61 9.90 -12.20 5.48
CA MET A 61 10.71 -13.04 6.36
C MET A 61 12.06 -12.40 6.72
N PHE A 62 12.69 -11.73 5.76
CA PHE A 62 13.99 -11.07 5.95
C PHE A 62 13.88 -9.57 6.22
N ALA A 63 12.66 -9.02 6.28
CA ALA A 63 12.41 -7.58 6.27
C ALA A 63 13.22 -6.84 5.18
N ASP A 64 13.41 -7.49 4.03
CA ASP A 64 14.22 -6.99 2.92
C ASP A 64 13.39 -6.05 2.05
N ARG A 65 13.94 -4.86 1.77
CA ARG A 65 13.36 -3.85 0.85
C ARG A 65 11.85 -3.68 1.05
N THR A 66 11.45 -3.35 2.27
CA THR A 66 10.04 -3.20 2.70
C THR A 66 9.22 -2.24 1.83
N THR A 67 9.83 -1.19 1.27
CA THR A 67 9.18 -0.31 0.28
C THR A 67 8.79 -1.05 -1.00
N ASP A 68 9.63 -1.96 -1.49
CA ASP A 68 9.33 -2.79 -2.67
C ASP A 68 8.25 -3.81 -2.35
N PHE A 69 8.28 -4.39 -1.14
CA PHE A 69 7.22 -5.27 -0.64
C PHE A 69 5.85 -4.58 -0.64
N LEU A 70 5.79 -3.34 -0.16
CA LEU A 70 4.56 -2.55 -0.12
C LEU A 70 4.03 -2.23 -1.52
N TRP A 71 4.91 -1.79 -2.44
CA TRP A 71 4.54 -1.57 -3.84
C TRP A 71 4.05 -2.85 -4.52
N ALA A 72 4.73 -3.98 -4.29
CA ALA A 72 4.36 -5.27 -4.85
C ALA A 72 3.01 -5.76 -4.32
N SER A 73 2.77 -5.60 -3.01
CA SER A 73 1.50 -5.96 -2.36
C SER A 73 0.34 -5.12 -2.89
N LEU A 74 0.56 -3.82 -3.06
CA LEU A 74 -0.42 -2.92 -3.67
C LEU A 74 -0.73 -3.31 -5.12
N ALA A 75 0.29 -3.57 -5.94
CA ALA A 75 0.12 -4.00 -7.34
C ALA A 75 -0.63 -5.34 -7.44
N LEU A 76 -0.34 -6.28 -6.54
CA LEU A 76 -1.06 -7.55 -6.46
C LEU A 76 -2.53 -7.37 -6.05
N GLY A 77 -2.81 -6.45 -5.12
CA GLY A 77 -4.18 -6.06 -4.76
C GLY A 77 -4.96 -5.48 -5.95
N VAL A 78 -4.34 -4.58 -6.72
CA VAL A 78 -4.92 -4.03 -7.95
C VAL A 78 -5.20 -5.13 -8.98
N PHE A 79 -4.31 -6.11 -9.11
CA PHE A 79 -4.53 -7.27 -9.98
C PHE A 79 -5.76 -8.07 -9.52
N TYR A 80 -5.88 -8.37 -8.22
CA TYR A 80 -7.04 -9.10 -7.70
C TYR A 80 -8.36 -8.34 -7.89
N ALA A 81 -8.36 -7.02 -7.71
CA ALA A 81 -9.52 -6.19 -8.02
C ALA A 81 -9.95 -6.33 -9.51
N ARG A 82 -8.99 -6.27 -10.44
CA ARG A 82 -9.26 -6.42 -11.88
C ARG A 82 -9.81 -7.79 -12.25
N GLU A 83 -9.29 -8.86 -11.63
CA GLU A 83 -9.76 -10.23 -11.84
C GLU A 83 -11.01 -10.58 -10.99
N ARG A 84 -11.67 -9.58 -10.38
CA ARG A 84 -12.88 -9.75 -9.53
C ARG A 84 -12.69 -10.65 -8.30
N ARG A 85 -11.45 -10.82 -7.86
CA ARG A 85 -11.06 -11.56 -6.65
C ARG A 85 -11.08 -10.63 -5.44
N LEU A 86 -12.28 -10.21 -5.05
CA LEU A 86 -12.47 -9.11 -4.09
C LEU A 86 -11.99 -9.46 -2.69
N VAL A 87 -12.20 -10.70 -2.24
CA VAL A 87 -11.78 -11.14 -0.90
C VAL A 87 -10.26 -10.99 -0.74
N GLU A 88 -9.50 -11.50 -1.70
CA GLU A 88 -8.04 -11.40 -1.69
C GLU A 88 -7.55 -9.95 -1.82
N CYS A 89 -8.27 -9.14 -2.62
CA CYS A 89 -8.01 -7.72 -2.72
C CYS A 89 -8.19 -7.00 -1.38
N PHE A 90 -9.34 -7.17 -0.70
CA PHE A 90 -9.64 -6.50 0.56
C PHE A 90 -8.73 -6.96 1.70
N VAL A 91 -8.51 -8.27 1.83
CA VAL A 91 -7.58 -8.83 2.82
C VAL A 91 -6.17 -8.31 2.57
N GLY A 92 -5.70 -8.35 1.31
CA GLY A 92 -4.38 -7.86 0.93
C GLY A 92 -4.21 -6.35 1.19
N ALA A 93 -5.20 -5.54 0.81
CA ALA A 93 -5.20 -4.09 1.03
C ALA A 93 -5.18 -3.75 2.52
N GLY A 94 -5.97 -4.46 3.34
CA GLY A 94 -5.99 -4.26 4.80
C GLY A 94 -4.65 -4.56 5.46
N VAL A 95 -4.03 -5.69 5.12
CA VAL A 95 -2.70 -6.07 5.62
C VAL A 95 -1.65 -5.06 5.17
N THR A 96 -1.65 -4.69 3.89
CA THR A 96 -0.69 -3.72 3.32
C THR A 96 -0.81 -2.36 3.99
N THR A 97 -2.03 -1.90 4.23
CA THR A 97 -2.32 -0.62 4.90
C THR A 97 -1.78 -0.60 6.33
N ARG A 98 -2.07 -1.65 7.12
CA ARG A 98 -1.58 -1.76 8.50
C ARG A 98 -0.06 -1.85 8.55
N PHE A 99 0.54 -2.61 7.63
CA PHE A 99 1.99 -2.72 7.56
C PHE A 99 2.65 -1.40 7.15
N ALA A 100 2.06 -0.63 6.25
CA ALA A 100 2.54 0.70 5.88
C ALA A 100 2.54 1.66 7.08
N VAL A 101 1.47 1.66 7.89
CA VAL A 101 1.42 2.46 9.13
C VAL A 101 2.49 2.02 10.12
N ALA A 102 2.70 0.71 10.31
CA ALA A 102 3.78 0.18 11.15
C ALA A 102 5.19 0.56 10.64
N CYS A 103 5.34 0.73 9.32
CA CYS A 103 6.55 1.25 8.70
C CYS A 103 6.72 2.77 8.87
N GLY A 104 5.80 3.48 9.55
CA GLY A 104 5.86 4.93 9.71
C GLY A 104 5.43 5.71 8.47
N LEU A 105 4.74 5.07 7.52
CA LEU A 105 4.16 5.78 6.38
C LEU A 105 2.88 6.49 6.82
N ASN A 106 2.91 7.82 6.78
CA ASN A 106 1.74 8.65 7.01
C ASN A 106 0.79 8.56 5.81
N LEU A 107 -0.29 7.79 5.96
CA LEU A 107 -1.32 7.61 4.93
C LEU A 107 -2.30 8.79 4.85
N ARG A 108 -2.27 9.71 5.81
CA ARG A 108 -3.04 10.95 5.80
C ARG A 108 -2.11 12.12 5.49
N SER A 109 -2.39 12.84 4.41
CA SER A 109 -1.79 14.14 4.14
C SER A 109 -2.52 15.23 4.92
N ASP A 110 -2.53 15.15 6.25
CA ASP A 110 -2.89 16.32 7.04
C ASP A 110 -1.62 17.20 7.11
N SER A 111 -1.49 18.10 6.15
CA SER A 111 -0.36 19.04 5.99
C SER A 111 -0.27 20.10 7.10
N THR A 112 -0.92 19.87 8.24
CA THR A 112 -1.08 20.82 9.34
C THR A 112 -0.73 20.25 10.70
N THR A 113 -0.33 18.98 10.82
CA THR A 113 0.15 18.48 12.11
C THR A 113 1.60 18.91 12.30
N GLU A 114 1.75 19.89 13.18
CA GLU A 114 3.00 20.41 13.68
C GLU A 114 4.02 19.30 13.97
N LYS A 115 5.29 19.59 13.66
CA LYS A 115 6.46 18.91 14.21
C LYS A 115 6.50 19.14 15.73
N ASN A 116 5.61 18.51 16.48
CA ASN A 116 5.65 18.49 17.93
C ASN A 116 5.63 17.04 18.40
N SER A 117 6.52 16.75 19.35
CA SER A 117 6.85 15.47 19.99
C SER A 117 7.57 14.45 19.09
N SER A 118 8.88 14.20 19.23
CA SER A 118 9.53 13.62 20.42
C SER A 118 8.81 12.39 20.96
N ASP A 119 8.18 11.61 20.10
CA ASP A 119 7.80 10.25 20.44
C ASP A 119 8.53 9.30 19.50
N SER A 120 9.59 8.72 20.03
CA SER A 120 10.36 7.61 19.48
C SER A 120 9.48 6.36 19.39
N SER A 121 8.47 6.39 18.52
CA SER A 121 7.84 5.19 18.01
C SER A 121 8.83 4.55 17.04
N GLU A 122 9.29 3.35 17.35
CA GLU A 122 10.18 2.54 16.52
C GLU A 122 9.53 2.26 15.16
N HIS A 123 9.68 3.18 14.21
CA HIS A 123 9.25 2.96 12.83
C HIS A 123 10.15 1.89 12.20
N LEU A 124 9.54 0.88 11.57
CA LEU A 124 10.29 -0.21 10.93
C LEU A 124 11.17 0.27 9.77
N LEU A 125 10.84 1.40 9.17
CA LEU A 125 11.64 2.02 8.11
C LEU A 125 12.62 3.05 8.70
N PRO A 126 13.91 3.00 8.32
CA PRO A 126 14.84 4.10 8.61
C PRO A 126 14.42 5.37 7.87
N PRO A 127 14.91 6.55 8.26
CA PRO A 127 14.68 7.78 7.50
C PRO A 127 15.10 7.62 6.02
N PRO A 128 14.45 8.33 5.08
CA PRO A 128 14.79 8.22 3.65
C PRO A 128 16.25 8.59 3.40
N LYS A 129 16.95 7.83 2.56
CA LYS A 129 18.37 8.06 2.24
C LYS A 129 18.58 9.29 1.36
N ASP A 130 17.68 9.50 0.41
CA ASP A 130 17.74 10.57 -0.58
C ASP A 130 16.34 11.15 -0.88
N ALA A 131 16.33 12.26 -1.64
CA ALA A 131 15.09 12.92 -2.04
C ALA A 131 14.20 12.03 -2.93
N ALA A 132 14.81 11.14 -3.73
CA ALA A 132 14.08 10.23 -4.60
C ALA A 132 13.35 9.13 -3.80
N GLU A 133 13.98 8.57 -2.77
CA GLU A 133 13.34 7.63 -1.86
C GLU A 133 12.24 8.30 -1.04
N ALA A 134 12.45 9.54 -0.58
CA ALA A 134 11.42 10.31 0.11
C ALA A 134 10.17 10.51 -0.77
N ASP A 135 10.35 10.92 -2.03
CA ASP A 135 9.26 11.06 -2.99
C ASP A 135 8.58 9.71 -3.28
N ASN A 136 9.36 8.64 -3.47
CA ASN A 136 8.84 7.30 -3.68
C ASN A 136 7.96 6.82 -2.51
N ARG A 137 8.40 7.06 -1.26
CA ARG A 137 7.62 6.74 -0.05
C ARG A 137 6.35 7.59 0.06
N ALA A 138 6.41 8.88 -0.26
CA ALA A 138 5.22 9.74 -0.27
C ALA A 138 4.18 9.26 -1.31
N ARG A 139 4.63 8.92 -2.52
CA ARG A 139 3.78 8.35 -3.57
C ARG A 139 3.17 7.01 -3.17
N LEU A 140 3.95 6.16 -2.49
CA LEU A 140 3.49 4.88 -1.99
C LEU A 140 2.38 5.07 -0.93
N SER A 141 2.59 5.95 0.05
CA SER A 141 1.58 6.29 1.05
C SER A 141 0.28 6.75 0.40
N GLN A 142 0.37 7.68 -0.55
CA GLN A 142 -0.79 8.19 -1.27
C GLN A 142 -1.49 7.07 -2.07
N ALA A 143 -0.72 6.20 -2.72
CA ALA A 143 -1.29 5.12 -3.52
C ALA A 143 -2.01 4.07 -2.66
N ILE A 144 -1.46 3.73 -1.49
CA ILE A 144 -2.10 2.84 -0.51
C ILE A 144 -3.39 3.49 0.03
N TYR A 145 -3.33 4.77 0.41
CA TYR A 145 -4.51 5.50 0.85
C TYR A 145 -5.63 5.48 -0.20
N VAL A 146 -5.33 5.88 -1.45
CA VAL A 146 -6.31 5.86 -2.54
C VAL A 146 -6.88 4.45 -2.75
N ALA A 147 -6.06 3.41 -2.77
CA ALA A 147 -6.54 2.03 -2.95
C ALA A 147 -7.45 1.56 -1.79
N SER A 148 -7.10 1.92 -0.56
CA SER A 148 -7.89 1.59 0.64
C SER A 148 -9.27 2.27 0.68
N GLN A 149 -9.43 3.39 -0.03
CA GLN A 149 -10.70 4.11 -0.17
C GLN A 149 -11.47 3.68 -1.43
N ALA A 150 -10.78 3.54 -2.57
CA ALA A 150 -11.40 3.34 -3.87
C ALA A 150 -11.97 1.93 -4.06
N PHE A 151 -11.28 0.88 -3.60
CA PHE A 151 -11.80 -0.49 -3.73
C PHE A 151 -13.16 -0.67 -3.02
N PRO A 152 -13.33 -0.24 -1.75
CA PRO A 152 -14.63 -0.33 -1.11
C PRO A 152 -15.75 0.42 -1.84
N LEU A 153 -15.49 1.63 -2.33
CA LEU A 153 -16.49 2.40 -3.09
C LEU A 153 -16.91 1.73 -4.40
N LEU A 154 -15.96 1.11 -5.11
CA LEU A 154 -16.24 0.43 -6.39
C LEU A 154 -17.00 -0.89 -6.21
N TYR A 155 -17.03 -1.44 -5.00
CA TYR A 155 -17.61 -2.76 -4.70
C TYR A 155 -18.60 -2.73 -3.53
N GLU A 156 -19.13 -1.56 -3.18
CA GLU A 156 -20.15 -1.35 -2.13
C GLU A 156 -19.76 -1.93 -0.75
N CYS A 157 -18.48 -1.87 -0.41
CA CYS A 157 -17.95 -2.33 0.89
C CYS A 157 -17.53 -1.13 1.77
N SER A 158 -17.40 -1.34 3.09
CA SER A 158 -16.89 -0.31 4.00
C SER A 158 -15.40 -0.02 3.77
N PRO A 159 -14.96 1.25 3.89
CA PRO A 159 -13.56 1.62 3.71
C PRO A 159 -12.64 1.02 4.77
N ILE A 160 -11.42 0.64 4.35
CA ILE A 160 -10.41 0.02 5.21
C ILE A 160 -9.78 1.06 6.15
N VAL A 161 -9.56 2.27 5.64
CA VAL A 161 -9.09 3.41 6.42
C VAL A 161 -10.31 4.28 6.73
N PRO A 162 -10.67 4.50 8.00
CA PRO A 162 -11.81 5.33 8.34
C PRO A 162 -11.57 6.76 7.86
N THR A 163 -12.53 7.31 7.11
CA THR A 163 -12.58 8.73 6.80
C THR A 163 -13.03 9.49 8.05
N SER A 164 -12.45 10.67 8.28
CA SER A 164 -12.75 11.51 9.45
C SER A 164 -14.25 11.86 9.55
N ASP A 165 -14.97 11.81 8.45
CA ASP A 165 -16.38 12.21 8.37
C ASP A 165 -17.33 11.21 9.06
N ALA A 166 -16.88 9.99 9.31
CA ALA A 166 -17.65 9.01 10.07
C ALA A 166 -17.55 9.22 11.60
N ALA A 167 -16.43 9.77 12.09
CA ALA A 167 -16.23 10.02 13.53
C ALA A 167 -17.00 11.25 14.02
N SER A 168 -17.24 12.24 13.14
CA SER A 168 -18.07 13.41 13.44
C SER A 168 -19.58 13.10 13.47
N GLY A 169 -20.02 12.05 12.77
CA GLY A 169 -21.42 11.60 12.79
C GLY A 169 -21.84 10.88 14.08
N GLU A 170 -20.95 10.05 14.66
CA GLU A 170 -21.24 9.31 15.89
C GLU A 170 -21.13 10.18 17.16
N SER A 171 -20.27 11.20 17.12
CA SER A 171 -20.12 12.18 18.21
C SER A 171 -21.39 13.01 18.38
N SER A 172 -22.02 13.42 17.26
CA SER A 172 -23.24 14.23 17.28
C SER A 172 -24.49 13.44 17.70
N GLN A 173 -24.53 12.11 17.45
CA GLN A 173 -25.63 11.27 17.93
C GLN A 173 -25.54 10.91 19.42
N ARG A 174 -24.34 10.87 20.00
CA ARG A 174 -24.16 10.67 21.46
C ARG A 174 -24.52 11.89 22.29
N GLU A 175 -24.35 13.11 21.78
CA GLU A 175 -24.83 14.33 22.44
C GLU A 175 -26.36 14.43 22.44
N LEU A 176 -27.03 14.06 21.35
CA LEU A 176 -28.50 14.10 21.27
C LEU A 176 -29.19 13.03 22.13
N ALA A 177 -28.55 11.89 22.38
CA ALA A 177 -29.09 10.84 23.26
C ALA A 177 -28.90 11.13 24.77
N GLY A 178 -27.97 12.02 25.13
CA GLY A 178 -27.74 12.45 26.52
C GLY A 178 -28.74 13.48 27.04
N GLN A 179 -29.42 14.20 26.14
CA GLN A 179 -30.30 15.32 26.50
C GLN A 179 -31.75 14.92 26.83
N VAL A 180 -32.14 13.67 26.63
CA VAL A 180 -33.54 13.19 26.77
C VAL A 180 -33.82 12.53 28.14
N ARG A 181 -32.87 12.59 29.10
CA ARG A 181 -32.99 11.90 30.40
C ARG A 181 -33.03 12.80 31.63
N SER A 182 -33.50 14.04 31.49
CA SER A 182 -33.77 14.91 32.63
C SER A 182 -35.04 15.72 32.43
N GLU A 183 -36.18 15.06 32.66
CA GLU A 183 -37.42 15.66 33.17
C GLU A 183 -38.03 14.72 34.21
#